data_AF-I4VZA4-F1
#
_entry.id   AF-I4VZA4-F1
#
_cell.length_a   1.000
_cell.length_b   1.000
_cell.length_c   1.000
_cell.angle_alpha   90.00
_cell.angle_beta   90.00
_cell.angle_gamma   90.00
#
_symmetry.space_group_name_H-M   'P 1'
#
loop_
_entity.id
_entity.type
_entity.pdbx_description
1 polymer ?
#
loop_
_entity_poly.entity_id
_entity_poly.type
_entity_poly.pdbx_seq_one_letter_code
_entity_poly.pdbx_strand_id
1 'polypeptide(L)'
;MAERDTPMTSDALAQCLGTNPVVVRRTMGLLRNAGMVTADRGHAGGWRISADLTKVTLRQLHEALGEPALFAVGNRNEQPSCLVEQVINAALDTAFADAEALLLQRFESVTLAALAADFARRHGAHRARHRHEA
;
A
#
# COMPACT_ATOMS: atom_id res chain seq x y z
N MET A 1 -10.94 9.45 1.31
CA MET A 1 -11.95 8.79 0.47
C MET A 1 -12.97 8.03 1.31
N ALA A 2 -12.57 7.09 2.18
CA ALA A 2 -13.53 6.32 3.00
C ALA A 2 -14.44 7.20 3.89
N GLU A 3 -13.90 8.29 4.45
CA GLU A 3 -14.64 9.26 5.27
C GLU A 3 -15.39 10.33 4.42
N ARG A 4 -15.47 10.17 3.09
CA ARG A 4 -16.12 11.15 2.19
C ARG A 4 -17.12 10.43 1.31
N ASP A 5 -18.36 10.93 1.28
CA ASP A 5 -19.42 10.38 0.40
C ASP A 5 -19.27 10.78 -1.07
N THR A 6 -18.33 11.67 -1.37
CA THR A 6 -18.07 12.24 -2.69
C THR A 6 -16.81 11.64 -3.35
N PRO A 7 -16.80 11.46 -4.69
CA PRO A 7 -15.61 11.04 -5.42
C PRO A 7 -14.45 12.03 -5.21
N MET A 8 -13.22 11.54 -5.30
CA MET A 8 -12.03 12.41 -5.28
C MET A 8 -11.33 12.38 -6.63
N THR A 9 -11.04 13.56 -7.19
CA THR A 9 -10.24 13.68 -8.41
C THR A 9 -8.80 13.24 -8.12
N SER A 10 -8.06 12.91 -9.18
CA SER A 10 -6.64 12.56 -9.05
C SER A 10 -5.82 13.76 -8.56
N ASP A 11 -6.22 14.98 -8.92
CA ASP A 11 -5.56 16.21 -8.49
C ASP A 11 -5.78 16.48 -6.99
N ALA A 12 -7.00 16.23 -6.49
CA ALA A 12 -7.29 16.33 -5.06
C ALA A 12 -6.51 15.28 -4.24
N LEU A 13 -6.46 14.03 -4.74
CA LEU A 13 -5.66 12.97 -4.10
C LEU A 13 -4.16 13.28 -4.13
N ALA A 14 -3.65 13.84 -5.23
CA ALA A 14 -2.26 14.24 -5.35
C ALA A 14 -1.85 15.29 -4.33
N GLN A 15 -2.71 16.30 -4.08
CA GLN A 15 -2.50 17.26 -3.01
C GLN A 15 -2.48 16.60 -1.63
N CYS A 16 -3.39 15.67 -1.35
CA CYS A 16 -3.41 14.94 -0.07
C CYS A 16 -2.16 14.09 0.15
N LEU A 17 -1.62 13.49 -0.92
CA LEU A 17 -0.51 12.54 -0.87
C LEU A 17 0.86 13.21 -1.10
N GLY A 18 0.91 14.51 -1.43
CA GLY A 18 2.16 15.20 -1.75
C GLY A 18 2.87 14.61 -2.98
N THR A 19 2.13 14.16 -3.99
CA THR A 19 2.69 13.53 -5.20
C THR A 19 2.13 14.15 -6.48
N ASN A 20 2.54 13.63 -7.64
CA ASN A 20 2.03 14.06 -8.93
C ASN A 20 0.69 13.36 -9.28
N PRO A 21 -0.33 14.08 -9.80
CA PRO A 21 -1.59 13.50 -10.25
C PRO A 21 -1.46 12.34 -11.25
N VAL A 22 -0.41 12.30 -12.06
CA VAL A 22 -0.12 11.19 -12.99
C VAL A 22 0.18 9.90 -12.24
N VAL A 23 0.96 9.97 -11.15
CA VAL A 23 1.27 8.82 -10.30
C VAL A 23 -0.02 8.29 -9.67
N VAL A 24 -0.84 9.20 -9.12
CA VAL A 24 -2.15 8.84 -8.56
C VAL A 24 -3.03 8.13 -9.60
N ARG A 25 -3.15 8.66 -10.82
CA ARG A 25 -3.95 8.02 -11.88
C ARG A 25 -3.47 6.61 -12.19
N ARG A 26 -2.16 6.38 -12.23
CA ARG A 26 -1.57 5.04 -12.42
C ARG A 26 -1.93 4.10 -11.27
N THR A 27 -1.67 4.50 -10.03
CA THR A 27 -1.98 3.73 -8.81
C THR A 27 -3.47 3.40 -8.73
N MET A 28 -4.35 4.38 -8.92
CA MET A 28 -5.80 4.17 -8.87
C MET A 28 -6.30 3.31 -10.03
N GLY A 29 -5.63 3.35 -11.20
CA GLY A 29 -5.89 2.44 -12.30
C GLY A 29 -5.62 0.97 -11.94
N LEU A 30 -4.52 0.69 -11.23
CA LEU A 30 -4.20 -0.64 -10.72
C LEU A 30 -5.24 -1.12 -9.70
N LEU A 31 -5.58 -0.27 -8.73
CA LEU A 31 -6.61 -0.57 -7.73
C LEU A 31 -7.99 -0.79 -8.36
N ARG A 32 -8.32 -0.09 -9.45
CA ARG A 32 -9.56 -0.31 -10.21
C ARG A 32 -9.56 -1.67 -10.89
N ASN A 33 -8.44 -2.06 -11.49
CA ASN A 33 -8.32 -3.37 -12.12
C ASN A 33 -8.44 -4.50 -11.09
N ALA A 34 -8.02 -4.26 -9.84
CA ALA A 34 -8.23 -5.15 -8.71
C ALA A 34 -9.63 -5.06 -8.06
N GLY A 35 -10.56 -4.27 -8.63
CA GLY A 35 -11.94 -4.12 -8.13
C GLY A 35 -12.08 -3.32 -6.82
N MET A 36 -11.02 -2.67 -6.35
CA MET A 36 -11.02 -1.95 -5.07
C MET A 36 -11.64 -0.56 -5.16
N VAL A 37 -11.51 0.08 -6.32
CA VAL A 37 -12.03 1.42 -6.59
C VAL A 37 -12.76 1.47 -7.93
N THR A 38 -13.68 2.43 -8.06
CA THR A 38 -14.35 2.77 -9.32
C THR A 38 -14.01 4.20 -9.74
N ALA A 39 -14.17 4.49 -11.03
CA ALA A 39 -13.99 5.82 -11.59
C ALA A 39 -15.32 6.31 -12.18
N ASP A 40 -15.82 7.43 -11.65
CA ASP A 40 -16.99 8.11 -12.20
C ASP A 40 -16.57 8.97 -13.40
N ARG A 41 -17.37 8.98 -14.48
CA ARG A 41 -17.11 9.78 -15.69
C ARG A 41 -17.69 11.20 -15.56
N GLY A 42 -17.00 12.19 -16.13
CA GLY A 42 -17.45 13.59 -16.22
C GLY A 42 -16.46 14.60 -15.62
N HIS A 43 -16.73 15.89 -15.80
CA HIS A 43 -15.86 16.99 -15.34
C HIS A 43 -15.73 17.06 -13.81
N ALA A 44 -16.75 16.56 -13.09
CA ALA A 44 -16.76 16.36 -11.63
C ALA A 44 -16.58 14.88 -11.23
N GLY A 45 -16.16 14.03 -12.17
CA GLY A 45 -15.90 12.61 -11.91
C GLY A 45 -14.65 12.40 -11.06
N GLY A 46 -14.53 11.23 -10.45
CA GLY A 46 -13.41 10.94 -9.57
C GLY A 46 -13.40 9.49 -9.13
N TRP A 47 -12.49 9.18 -8.23
CA TRP A 47 -12.35 7.85 -7.68
C TRP A 47 -13.26 7.67 -6.46
N ARG A 48 -13.89 6.50 -6.38
CA ARG A 48 -14.64 6.02 -5.21
C ARG A 48 -14.09 4.68 -4.76
N ILE A 49 -14.13 4.42 -3.46
CA ILE A 49 -13.90 3.07 -2.94
C ILE A 49 -15.14 2.25 -3.25
N SER A 50 -14.97 1.11 -3.89
CA SER A 50 -16.05 0.16 -4.21
C SER A 50 -15.98 -1.13 -3.41
N ALA A 51 -14.79 -1.47 -2.89
CA ALA A 51 -14.61 -2.67 -2.09
C ALA A 51 -15.02 -2.49 -0.63
N ASP A 52 -15.40 -3.61 -0.02
CA ASP A 52 -15.62 -3.74 1.42
C ASP A 52 -14.27 -3.70 2.16
N LEU A 53 -13.99 -2.59 2.84
CA LEU A 53 -12.72 -2.37 3.53
C LEU A 53 -12.47 -3.37 4.68
N THR A 54 -13.49 -4.08 5.16
CA THR A 54 -13.33 -5.14 6.16
C THR A 54 -12.71 -6.41 5.55
N LYS A 55 -12.78 -6.56 4.22
CA LYS A 55 -12.26 -7.70 3.48
C LYS A 55 -10.97 -7.39 2.74
N VAL A 56 -10.71 -6.12 2.43
CA VAL A 56 -9.47 -5.71 1.76
C VAL A 56 -8.31 -5.72 2.75
N THR A 57 -7.32 -6.57 2.50
CA THR A 57 -6.11 -6.70 3.32
C THR A 57 -4.94 -5.90 2.76
N LEU A 58 -3.91 -5.64 3.58
CA LEU A 58 -2.65 -5.09 3.10
C LEU A 58 -1.99 -6.00 2.06
N ARG A 59 -2.18 -7.33 2.16
CA ARG A 59 -1.62 -8.26 1.17
C ARG A 59 -2.25 -8.05 -0.19
N GLN A 60 -3.58 -7.94 -0.25
CA GLN A 60 -4.27 -7.70 -1.50
C GLN A 60 -3.89 -6.35 -2.12
N LEU A 61 -3.67 -5.32 -1.30
CA LEU A 61 -3.15 -4.05 -1.79
C LEU A 61 -1.75 -4.17 -2.37
N HIS A 62 -0.86 -4.88 -1.67
CA HIS A 62 0.51 -5.14 -2.13
C HIS A 62 0.50 -5.84 -3.51
N GLU A 63 -0.30 -6.89 -3.66
CA GLU A 63 -0.47 -7.61 -4.92
C GLU A 63 -1.07 -6.73 -6.02
N ALA A 64 -2.10 -5.93 -5.71
CA ALA A 64 -2.78 -5.07 -6.66
C ALA A 64 -1.89 -3.96 -7.22
N LEU A 65 -0.99 -3.42 -6.40
CA LEU A 65 -0.09 -2.33 -6.80
C LEU A 65 1.13 -2.82 -7.59
N GLY A 66 1.39 -4.13 -7.60
CA GLY A 66 2.51 -4.72 -8.34
C GLY A 66 3.86 -4.18 -7.88
N GLU A 67 3.98 -3.85 -6.60
CA GLU A 67 5.23 -3.34 -6.00
C GLU A 67 6.34 -4.41 -6.07
N PRO A 68 7.61 -4.00 -6.21
CA PRO A 68 8.74 -4.93 -6.30
C PRO A 68 8.93 -5.72 -5.00
N ALA A 69 9.79 -6.73 -5.05
CA ALA A 69 10.16 -7.57 -3.89
C ALA A 69 10.33 -6.74 -2.62
N LEU A 70 9.80 -7.23 -1.49
CA LEU A 70 9.83 -6.51 -0.21
C LEU A 70 11.26 -6.22 0.25
N PHE A 71 12.21 -7.06 -0.16
CA PHE A 71 13.63 -6.86 0.02
C PHE A 71 14.30 -6.55 -1.31
N ALA A 72 14.80 -5.32 -1.46
CA ALA A 72 15.69 -4.94 -2.55
C ALA A 72 17.16 -5.21 -2.18
N VAL A 73 17.45 -6.40 -1.66
CA VAL A 73 18.81 -6.83 -1.29
C VAL A 73 19.24 -7.90 -2.27
N GLY A 74 20.19 -7.54 -3.15
CA GLY A 74 20.74 -8.44 -4.16
C GLY A 74 22.15 -8.89 -3.83
N ASN A 75 22.52 -10.06 -4.36
CA ASN A 75 23.89 -10.57 -4.28
C ASN A 75 24.84 -9.67 -5.11
N ARG A 76 26.10 -9.53 -4.66
CA ARG A 76 27.09 -8.66 -5.34
C ARG A 76 27.43 -9.17 -6.76
N ASN A 77 27.43 -10.48 -6.94
CA ASN A 77 27.55 -11.16 -8.22
C ASN A 77 26.46 -12.24 -8.30
N GLU A 78 25.64 -12.21 -9.34
CA GLU A 78 24.56 -13.18 -9.56
C GLU A 78 25.08 -14.54 -10.07
N GLN A 79 26.31 -14.59 -10.59
CA GLN A 79 26.95 -15.81 -11.09
C GLN A 79 28.39 -15.93 -10.55
N PRO A 80 28.56 -16.15 -9.23
CA PRO A 80 29.88 -16.26 -8.64
C PRO A 80 30.52 -17.60 -9.00
N SER A 81 31.78 -17.58 -9.44
CA SER A 81 32.59 -18.79 -9.63
C SER A 81 33.17 -19.33 -8.32
N CYS A 82 33.22 -18.49 -7.28
CA CYS A 82 33.66 -18.86 -5.94
C CYS A 82 32.60 -19.72 -5.23
N LEU A 83 32.94 -20.96 -4.89
CA LEU A 83 32.01 -21.89 -4.21
C LEU A 83 31.57 -21.39 -2.83
N VAL A 84 32.45 -20.69 -2.10
CA VAL A 84 32.09 -20.10 -0.79
C VAL A 84 31.02 -19.02 -0.98
N GLU A 85 31.16 -18.18 -2.00
CA GLU A 85 30.19 -17.14 -2.32
C GLU A 85 28.85 -17.73 -2.76
N GLN A 86 28.85 -18.81 -3.56
CA GLN A 86 27.61 -19.52 -3.93
C GLN A 86 26.84 -20.02 -2.71
N VAL A 87 27.53 -20.64 -1.73
CA VAL A 87 26.90 -21.14 -0.51
C VAL A 87 26.33 -20.01 0.35
N ILE A 88 27.06 -18.90 0.49
CA ILE A 88 26.59 -17.73 1.26
C ILE A 88 25.38 -17.10 0.58
N ASN A 89 25.44 -16.88 -0.73
CA ASN A 89 24.33 -16.29 -1.49
C ASN A 89 23.07 -17.14 -1.37
N ALA A 90 23.18 -18.47 -1.52
CA ALA A 90 22.02 -19.37 -1.36
C ALA A 90 21.41 -19.33 0.05
N ALA A 91 22.25 -19.22 1.09
CA ALA A 91 21.76 -19.09 2.47
C ALA A 91 21.04 -17.75 2.69
N LEU A 92 21.55 -16.65 2.12
CA LEU A 92 20.91 -15.34 2.19
C LEU A 92 19.59 -15.31 1.42
N ASP A 93 19.57 -15.83 0.20
CA ASP A 93 18.36 -15.89 -0.65
C ASP A 93 17.24 -16.65 0.07
N THR A 94 17.56 -17.78 0.71
CA THR A 94 16.59 -18.56 1.49
C THR A 94 16.06 -17.74 2.68
N ALA A 95 16.95 -17.10 3.44
CA ALA A 95 16.53 -16.30 4.59
C ALA A 95 15.65 -15.09 4.20
N PHE A 96 15.95 -14.44 3.06
CA PHE A 96 15.11 -13.36 2.54
C PHE A 96 13.75 -13.85 2.07
N ALA A 97 13.69 -14.99 1.38
CA ALA A 97 12.43 -15.59 0.95
C ALA A 97 11.54 -15.97 2.15
N ASP A 98 12.12 -16.58 3.18
CA ASP A 98 11.39 -16.94 4.41
C ASP A 98 10.86 -15.70 5.14
N ALA A 99 11.68 -14.66 5.25
CA ALA A 99 11.27 -13.39 5.85
C ALA A 99 10.15 -12.70 5.04
N GLU A 100 10.22 -12.75 3.70
CA GLU A 100 9.24 -12.14 2.82
C GLU A 100 7.89 -12.86 2.93
N ALA A 101 7.91 -14.20 2.90
CA ALA A 101 6.73 -15.02 3.11
C ALA A 101 6.06 -14.72 4.46
N LEU A 102 6.86 -14.60 5.54
CA LEU A 102 6.35 -14.26 6.86
C LEU A 102 5.68 -12.87 6.85
N LEU A 103 6.29 -11.87 6.22
CA LEU A 103 5.74 -10.51 6.17
C LEU A 103 4.42 -10.47 5.36
N LEU A 104 4.39 -11.14 4.20
CA LEU A 104 3.18 -11.24 3.38
C LEU A 104 2.04 -11.95 4.12
N GLN A 105 2.34 -13.00 4.89
CA GLN A 105 1.37 -13.66 5.76
C GLN A 105 0.83 -12.70 6.83
N ARG A 106 1.67 -11.84 7.40
CA ARG A 106 1.19 -10.80 8.35
C ARG A 106 0.28 -9.79 7.68
N PHE A 107 0.56 -9.41 6.44
CA PHE A 107 -0.29 -8.48 5.68
C PHE A 107 -1.70 -9.01 5.43
N GLU A 108 -1.92 -10.34 5.42
CA GLU A 108 -3.25 -10.95 5.33
C GLU A 108 -4.13 -10.65 6.55
N SER A 109 -3.52 -10.47 7.72
CA SER A 109 -4.25 -10.22 8.98
C SER A 109 -4.65 -8.75 9.18
N VAL A 110 -4.13 -7.83 8.35
CA VAL A 110 -4.36 -6.38 8.50
C VAL A 110 -5.30 -5.90 7.43
N THR A 111 -6.52 -5.50 7.82
CA THR A 111 -7.54 -4.98 6.91
C THR A 111 -7.51 -3.45 6.81
N LEU A 112 -7.99 -2.91 5.70
CA LEU A 112 -8.12 -1.47 5.53
C LEU A 112 -9.08 -0.84 6.54
N ALA A 113 -10.13 -1.55 6.94
CA ALA A 113 -11.03 -1.10 8.00
C ALA A 113 -10.31 -0.99 9.36
N ALA A 114 -9.43 -1.94 9.69
CA ALA A 114 -8.64 -1.88 10.93
C ALA A 114 -7.71 -0.66 10.93
N LEU A 115 -7.07 -0.35 9.80
CA LEU A 115 -6.23 0.83 9.64
C LEU A 115 -7.04 2.13 9.73
N ALA A 116 -8.22 2.18 9.10
CA ALA A 116 -9.12 3.33 9.19
C ALA A 116 -9.58 3.60 10.63
N ALA A 117 -9.93 2.55 11.38
CA ALA A 117 -10.30 2.65 12.78
C ALA A 117 -9.14 3.14 13.66
N ASP A 118 -7.92 2.64 13.44
CA ASP A 118 -6.72 3.13 14.14
C ASP A 118 -6.45 4.61 13.80
N PHE A 119 -6.58 5.00 12.53
CA PHE A 119 -6.48 6.40 12.12
C PHE A 119 -7.48 7.28 12.86
N ALA A 120 -8.77 6.91 12.88
CA ALA A 120 -9.81 7.68 13.55
C ALA A 120 -9.50 7.89 15.04
N ARG A 121 -9.02 6.83 15.72
CA ARG A 121 -8.57 6.88 17.11
C ARG A 121 -7.40 7.85 17.31
N ARG A 122 -6.34 7.73 16.51
CA ARG A 122 -5.14 8.60 16.61
C ARG A 122 -5.47 10.06 16.29
N HIS A 123 -6.27 10.29 15.26
CA HIS A 123 -6.71 11.62 14.86
C HIS A 123 -7.57 12.30 15.93
N GLY A 124 -8.50 11.55 16.56
CA GLY A 124 -9.27 12.05 17.70
C GLY A 124 -8.39 12.49 18.87
N ALA A 125 -7.40 11.67 19.24
CA ALA A 125 -6.45 11.99 20.30
C ALA A 125 -5.59 13.22 19.98
N HIS A 126 -5.09 13.32 18.74
CA HIS A 126 -4.32 14.48 18.27
C HIS A 126 -5.13 15.78 18.37
N ARG A 127 -6.38 15.79 17.90
CA ARG A 127 -7.26 16.97 18.00
C ARG A 127 -7.62 17.35 19.43
N ALA A 128 -7.68 16.39 20.36
CA ALA A 128 -7.94 16.68 21.77
C ALA A 128 -6.75 17.37 22.46
N ARG A 129 -5.51 17.00 22.08
CA ARG A 129 -4.28 17.62 22.61
C ARG A 129 -4.13 19.07 22.14
N HIS A 130 -4.27 19.32 20.84
CA HIS A 130 -4.13 20.67 20.29
C HIS A 130 -5.31 21.61 20.59
N ARG A 131 -6.41 21.10 21.17
CA ARG A 131 -7.49 21.94 21.72
C ARG A 131 -7.24 22.40 23.16
N HIS A 132 -6.29 21.78 23.87
CA HIS A 132 -5.89 22.20 25.22
C HIS A 132 -4.72 23.21 25.23
N GLU A 133 -4.09 23.44 24.07
CA GLU A 133 -2.95 24.36 23.90
C GLU A 133 -3.35 25.71 23.30
N ALA A 134 -4.62 25.90 22.95
CA ALA A 134 -5.20 27.13 22.39
C ALA A 134 -6.27 27.70 23.33
#